data_AF-A0A803MF77-F1
#
_entry.id   AF-A0A803MF77-F1
#
_cell.length_a   1.000
_cell.length_b   1.000
_cell.length_c   1.000
_cell.angle_alpha   90.00
_cell.angle_beta   90.00
_cell.angle_gamma   90.00
#
_symmetry.space_group_name_H-M   'P 1'
#
loop_
_entity.id
_entity.type
_entity.pdbx_description
1 polymer ?
#
loop_
_entity_poly.entity_id
_entity_poly.type
_entity_poly.pdbx_seq_one_letter_code
_entity_poly.pdbx_strand_id
1 'polypeptide(L)'
;MVLITAQGKPPLFSFGVISDVQYADIPDGCSFLGVPRYYRHSVLVLERAVQKWNSLQNLSFAVNFGDIVDGFCPKDQSLNAVKMIPSHDCSAYNDFSPTPGYRLVVLDGCDISVIGWPQDHPKSVEAVRFLKEKNPNLDKNSPVGLNDLEKRFLMINGAIGREQLEWLDQVLQNATDLKQKVIICCHLPLDPGATTPGALLWNYNEVMDVIRKYKCVTVCLGGHEHRGGYSVDSHGVHHRVVEAALECPPNSDAFGYVDVYDERISLVGTDRMKSTAMVFDS
;
A
#
# COMPACT_ATOMS: atom_id res chain seq x y z
N MET A 1 13.91 -33.81 9.13
CA MET A 1 13.05 -34.56 8.18
C MET A 1 12.04 -33.56 7.64
N VAL A 2 12.34 -32.97 6.47
CA VAL A 2 11.51 -31.93 5.87
C VAL A 2 10.28 -32.61 5.26
N LEU A 3 9.10 -32.30 5.79
CA LEU A 3 7.84 -32.66 5.17
C LEU A 3 7.71 -31.87 3.87
N ILE A 4 8.00 -32.54 2.77
CA ILE A 4 7.66 -32.11 1.41
C ILE A 4 6.13 -32.13 1.33
N THR A 5 5.50 -30.96 1.39
CA THR A 5 4.10 -30.82 1.00
C THR A 5 4.04 -30.55 -0.50
N ALA A 6 3.51 -31.53 -1.23
CA ALA A 6 2.88 -31.48 -2.56
C ALA A 6 3.51 -30.59 -3.65
N GLN A 7 4.10 -31.26 -4.66
CA GLN A 7 4.35 -30.82 -6.05
C GLN A 7 3.90 -29.40 -6.43
N GLY A 8 4.86 -28.48 -6.49
CA GLY A 8 4.70 -27.16 -7.11
C GLY A 8 6.04 -26.66 -7.64
N LYS A 9 6.04 -25.96 -8.78
CA LYS A 9 7.24 -25.25 -9.26
C LYS A 9 7.68 -24.24 -8.20
N PRO A 10 8.99 -23.95 -8.06
CA PRO A 10 9.44 -22.85 -7.20
C PRO A 10 8.84 -21.51 -7.66
N PRO A 11 8.63 -20.54 -6.75
CA PRO A 11 8.22 -19.20 -7.15
C PRO A 11 9.26 -18.57 -8.07
N LEU A 12 8.80 -17.72 -9.00
CA LEU A 12 9.65 -16.94 -9.89
C LEU A 12 10.52 -15.95 -9.09
N PHE A 13 9.93 -15.35 -8.06
CA PHE A 13 10.58 -14.57 -7.03
C PHE A 13 9.65 -14.44 -5.82
N SER A 14 10.21 -14.06 -4.69
CA SER A 14 9.47 -13.84 -3.44
C SER A 14 9.91 -12.53 -2.79
N PHE A 15 9.00 -11.86 -2.07
CA PHE A 15 9.33 -10.62 -1.37
C PHE A 15 8.56 -10.45 -0.07
N GLY A 16 9.15 -9.77 0.92
CA GLY A 16 8.51 -9.46 2.20
C GLY A 16 7.49 -8.34 2.07
N VAL A 17 6.43 -8.35 2.89
CA VAL A 17 5.41 -7.30 2.93
C VAL A 17 5.03 -6.88 4.35
N ILE A 18 4.91 -5.59 4.57
CA ILE A 18 4.40 -4.97 5.81
C ILE A 18 3.75 -3.62 5.47
N SER A 19 2.89 -3.10 6.34
CA SER A 19 2.33 -1.75 6.21
C SER A 19 2.06 -1.14 7.57
N ASP A 20 1.95 0.20 7.59
CA ASP A 20 1.40 0.98 8.70
C ASP A 20 2.08 0.61 10.03
N VAL A 21 3.42 0.66 10.03
CA VAL A 21 4.22 0.49 11.25
C VAL A 21 3.92 1.65 12.19
N GLN A 22 3.88 2.88 11.67
CA GLN A 22 3.51 4.10 12.38
C GLN A 22 4.20 4.19 13.75
N TYR A 23 5.53 4.00 13.76
CA TYR A 23 6.29 4.11 15.01
C TYR A 23 6.27 5.55 15.54
N ALA A 24 6.06 5.68 16.85
CA ALA A 24 6.34 6.90 17.61
C ALA A 24 6.70 6.55 19.06
N ASP A 25 7.61 7.32 19.65
CA ASP A 25 8.00 7.17 21.06
C ASP A 25 6.97 7.81 22.01
N ILE A 26 5.74 7.34 21.94
CA ILE A 26 4.61 7.77 22.78
C ILE A 26 3.91 6.56 23.42
N PRO A 27 3.15 6.74 24.51
CA PRO A 27 2.31 5.67 25.06
C PRO A 27 1.29 5.16 24.03
N ASP A 28 0.83 3.93 24.23
CA ASP A 28 -0.26 3.36 23.43
C ASP A 28 -1.51 4.25 23.46
N GLY A 29 -2.23 4.27 22.36
CA GLY A 29 -3.41 5.11 22.17
C GLY A 29 -4.53 4.37 21.46
N CYS A 30 -5.41 5.15 20.82
CA CYS A 30 -6.45 4.59 19.99
C CYS A 30 -6.74 5.50 18.78
N SER A 31 -7.28 4.91 17.72
CA SER A 31 -7.84 5.66 16.60
C SER A 31 -9.07 6.45 17.04
N PHE A 32 -9.55 7.35 16.17
CA PHE A 32 -10.81 8.08 16.40
C PHE A 32 -12.01 7.16 16.68
N LEU A 33 -11.99 5.94 16.11
CA LEU A 33 -13.03 4.93 16.31
C LEU A 33 -12.78 4.01 17.53
N GLY A 34 -11.77 4.32 18.35
CA GLY A 34 -11.43 3.55 19.55
C GLY A 34 -10.62 2.27 19.29
N VAL A 35 -10.04 2.11 18.10
CA VAL A 35 -9.19 0.94 17.79
C VAL A 35 -7.82 1.13 18.44
N PRO A 36 -7.33 0.21 19.29
CA PRO A 36 -6.03 0.34 19.95
C PRO A 36 -4.86 0.51 18.98
N ARG A 37 -3.89 1.36 19.33
CA ARG A 37 -2.68 1.66 18.58
C ARG A 37 -1.45 1.53 19.47
N TYR A 38 -0.48 0.72 19.04
CA TYR A 38 0.69 0.34 19.84
C TYR A 38 1.99 0.93 19.28
N TYR A 39 2.15 2.26 19.42
CA TYR A 39 3.16 3.06 18.72
C TYR A 39 4.61 2.62 18.94
N ARG A 40 4.99 2.28 20.18
CA ARG A 40 6.34 1.76 20.46
C ARG A 40 6.48 0.30 20.09
N HIS A 41 5.40 -0.48 20.19
CA HIS A 41 5.45 -1.91 19.91
C HIS A 41 5.60 -2.20 18.41
N SER A 42 5.09 -1.33 17.55
CA SER A 42 5.05 -1.58 16.11
C SER A 42 6.44 -1.74 15.48
N VAL A 43 7.49 -1.07 15.99
CA VAL A 43 8.86 -1.30 15.54
C VAL A 43 9.35 -2.72 15.86
N LEU A 44 8.88 -3.33 16.95
CA LEU A 44 9.20 -4.71 17.30
C LEU A 44 8.53 -5.70 16.33
N VAL A 45 7.34 -5.37 15.80
CA VAL A 45 6.69 -6.15 14.72
C VAL A 45 7.57 -6.11 13.46
N LEU A 46 8.08 -4.93 13.09
CA LEU A 46 9.00 -4.78 11.95
C LEU A 46 10.32 -5.56 12.17
N GLU A 47 10.91 -5.51 13.37
CA GLU A 47 12.12 -6.27 13.69
C GLU A 47 11.89 -7.78 13.53
N ARG A 48 10.76 -8.30 14.04
CA ARG A 48 10.38 -9.71 13.87
C ARG A 48 10.13 -10.07 12.41
N ALA A 49 9.52 -9.16 11.64
CA ALA A 49 9.34 -9.33 10.20
C ALA A 49 10.68 -9.51 9.48
N VAL A 50 11.64 -8.61 9.71
CA VAL A 50 12.98 -8.66 9.13
C VAL A 50 13.72 -9.92 9.54
N GLN A 51 13.66 -10.32 10.82
CA GLN A 51 14.26 -11.57 11.29
C GLN A 51 13.66 -12.79 10.58
N LYS A 52 12.32 -12.83 10.45
CA LYS A 52 11.63 -13.92 9.74
C LYS A 52 12.04 -13.97 8.28
N TRP A 53 12.02 -12.85 7.57
CA TRP A 53 12.43 -12.75 6.16
C TRP A 53 13.87 -13.21 5.94
N ASN A 54 14.80 -12.74 6.77
CA ASN A 54 16.21 -13.16 6.70
C ASN A 54 16.38 -14.66 6.97
N SER A 55 15.53 -15.26 7.82
CA SER A 55 15.56 -16.71 8.08
C SER A 55 15.07 -17.57 6.91
N LEU A 56 14.26 -17.02 6.00
CA LEU A 56 13.77 -17.73 4.81
C LEU A 56 14.84 -17.83 3.71
N GLN A 57 15.81 -16.91 3.69
CA GLN A 57 16.97 -16.87 2.78
C GLN A 57 16.65 -16.83 1.26
N ASN A 58 15.39 -16.65 0.87
CA ASN A 58 14.95 -16.70 -0.53
C ASN A 58 14.16 -15.47 -0.98
N LEU A 59 14.00 -14.44 -0.13
CA LEU A 59 13.31 -13.21 -0.50
C LEU A 59 14.26 -12.28 -1.27
N SER A 60 13.80 -11.76 -2.40
CA SER A 60 14.58 -10.87 -3.28
C SER A 60 14.61 -9.43 -2.75
N PHE A 61 13.54 -8.97 -2.11
CA PHE A 61 13.39 -7.65 -1.51
C PHE A 61 12.22 -7.66 -0.51
N ALA A 62 11.92 -6.52 0.10
CA ALA A 62 10.71 -6.31 0.90
C ALA A 62 10.06 -4.98 0.53
N VAL A 63 8.73 -4.91 0.66
CA VAL A 63 7.92 -3.72 0.40
C VAL A 63 7.23 -3.31 1.70
N ASN A 64 7.43 -2.05 2.11
CA ASN A 64 6.58 -1.39 3.08
C ASN A 64 5.56 -0.52 2.33
N PHE A 65 4.26 -0.74 2.57
CA PHE A 65 3.20 -0.03 1.86
C PHE A 65 2.92 1.38 2.39
N GLY A 66 3.71 1.91 3.31
CA GLY A 66 3.63 3.31 3.74
C GLY A 66 3.56 3.44 5.25
N ASP A 67 3.44 4.68 5.72
CA ASP A 67 3.20 4.99 7.12
C ASP A 67 4.17 4.27 8.08
N ILE A 68 5.47 4.40 7.80
CA ILE A 68 6.51 3.77 8.61
C ILE A 68 6.68 4.44 9.99
N VAL A 69 6.47 5.75 10.04
CA VAL A 69 6.61 6.61 11.22
C VAL A 69 5.31 7.40 11.38
N ASP A 70 4.80 7.50 12.60
CA ASP A 70 3.56 8.22 12.89
C ASP A 70 3.78 9.74 12.93
N GLY A 71 2.74 10.51 12.62
CA GLY A 71 2.75 11.98 12.65
C GLY A 71 3.03 12.60 14.04
N PHE A 72 2.91 11.83 15.12
CA PHE A 72 3.33 12.25 16.47
C PHE A 72 4.85 12.22 16.68
N CYS A 73 5.61 11.56 15.80
CA CYS A 73 7.07 11.56 15.86
C CYS A 73 7.61 12.97 15.53
N PRO A 74 8.52 13.54 16.36
CA PRO A 74 9.14 14.83 16.05
C PRO A 74 9.80 14.82 14.66
N LYS A 75 9.55 15.85 13.85
CA LYS A 75 10.01 15.91 12.45
C LYS A 75 11.54 15.82 12.30
N ASP A 76 12.27 16.32 13.28
CA ASP A 76 13.72 16.27 13.38
C ASP A 76 14.25 14.85 13.71
N GLN A 77 13.42 14.00 14.32
CA GLN A 77 13.73 12.60 14.61
C GLN A 77 13.26 11.66 13.48
N SER A 78 12.15 11.99 12.80
CA SER A 78 11.65 11.20 11.66
C SER A 78 12.61 11.22 10.46
N LEU A 79 13.31 12.33 10.23
CA LEU A 79 14.36 12.43 9.20
C LEU A 79 15.49 11.41 9.41
N ASN A 80 15.86 11.08 10.65
CA ASN A 80 16.88 10.05 10.90
C ASN A 80 16.35 8.64 10.64
N ALA A 81 15.06 8.39 10.87
CA ALA A 81 14.42 7.13 10.53
C ALA A 81 14.30 6.93 9.00
N VAL A 82 14.01 8.01 8.25
CA VAL A 82 13.86 7.97 6.79
C VAL A 82 15.21 7.99 6.05
N LYS A 83 16.24 8.69 6.55
CA LYS A 83 17.59 8.71 5.95
C LYS A 83 18.29 7.35 5.89
N MET A 84 17.79 6.35 6.62
CA MET A 84 18.25 4.96 6.51
C MET A 84 17.74 4.25 5.23
N ILE A 85 16.81 4.87 4.50
CA ILE A 85 16.27 4.37 3.24
C ILE A 85 16.97 5.12 2.09
N PRO A 86 17.82 4.46 1.29
CA PRO A 86 18.45 5.11 0.15
C PRO A 86 17.38 5.46 -0.90
N SER A 87 17.11 6.75 -1.09
CA SER A 87 16.32 7.27 -2.22
C SER A 87 17.28 7.83 -3.28
N HIS A 88 17.34 7.20 -4.44
CA HIS A 88 18.21 7.64 -5.53
C HIS A 88 17.54 8.61 -6.52
N ASP A 89 16.22 8.79 -6.44
CA ASP A 89 15.46 9.73 -7.27
C ASP A 89 14.47 10.54 -6.44
N CYS A 90 14.22 11.79 -6.86
CA CYS A 90 13.27 12.71 -6.22
C CYS A 90 11.79 12.37 -6.47
N SER A 91 11.49 11.25 -7.14
CA SER A 91 10.12 10.80 -7.42
C SER A 91 9.69 9.73 -6.43
N ALA A 92 8.56 9.93 -5.75
CA ALA A 92 7.99 8.98 -4.80
C ALA A 92 7.25 7.80 -5.47
N TYR A 93 7.13 7.82 -6.80
CA TYR A 93 6.64 6.72 -7.63
C TYR A 93 7.74 6.24 -8.58
N ASN A 94 7.78 4.93 -8.84
CA ASN A 94 8.77 4.27 -9.70
C ASN A 94 8.27 2.89 -10.15
N ASP A 95 9.00 2.23 -11.02
CA ASP A 95 8.74 0.85 -11.40
C ASP A 95 10.05 0.08 -11.61
N PHE A 96 10.01 -1.25 -11.44
CA PHE A 96 11.14 -2.12 -11.70
C PHE A 96 10.69 -3.55 -12.04
N SER A 97 11.57 -4.33 -12.68
CA SER A 97 11.29 -5.72 -13.06
C SER A 97 12.17 -6.69 -12.27
N PRO A 98 11.66 -7.42 -11.26
CA PRO A 98 12.43 -8.44 -10.55
C PRO A 98 12.81 -9.63 -11.43
N THR A 99 11.96 -9.92 -12.43
CA THR A 99 12.19 -10.95 -13.44
C THR A 99 11.74 -10.43 -14.80
N PRO A 100 12.19 -11.02 -15.92
CA PRO A 100 11.75 -10.58 -17.24
C PRO A 100 10.23 -10.59 -17.45
N GLY A 101 9.50 -11.49 -16.78
CA GLY A 101 8.06 -11.68 -16.92
C GLY A 101 7.19 -10.86 -15.96
N TYR A 102 7.80 -10.10 -15.04
CA TYR A 102 7.06 -9.34 -14.02
C TYR A 102 7.59 -7.92 -13.85
N ARG A 103 6.67 -6.99 -13.61
CA ARG A 103 6.97 -5.61 -13.23
C ARG A 103 6.20 -5.24 -11.96
N LEU A 104 6.89 -4.60 -11.03
CA LEU A 104 6.28 -3.91 -9.91
C LEU A 104 6.23 -2.43 -10.24
N VAL A 105 5.07 -1.82 -10.00
CA VAL A 105 4.85 -0.38 -10.18
C VAL A 105 4.43 0.19 -8.84
N VAL A 106 5.20 1.12 -8.31
CA VAL A 106 4.94 1.81 -7.04
C VAL A 106 4.33 3.18 -7.35
N LEU A 107 3.11 3.39 -6.88
CA LEU A 107 2.37 4.64 -7.03
C LEU A 107 2.51 5.50 -5.77
N ASP A 108 2.63 6.81 -5.98
CA ASP A 108 2.52 7.81 -4.94
C ASP A 108 1.06 8.29 -4.85
N GLY A 109 0.30 7.67 -3.95
CA GLY A 109 -1.09 8.07 -3.65
C GLY A 109 -1.21 9.43 -2.96
N CYS A 110 -0.09 10.03 -2.53
CA CYS A 110 -0.02 11.34 -1.89
C CYS A 110 0.49 12.44 -2.83
N ASP A 111 0.61 12.14 -4.13
CA ASP A 111 1.06 13.07 -5.17
C ASP A 111 0.26 14.38 -5.13
N ILE A 112 -1.06 14.32 -5.22
CA ILE A 112 -1.95 15.46 -4.93
C ILE A 112 -2.58 15.23 -3.56
N SER A 113 -1.96 15.78 -2.51
CA SER A 113 -2.46 15.66 -1.14
C SER A 113 -2.15 16.91 -0.30
N VAL A 114 -2.88 17.07 0.80
CA VAL A 114 -2.65 18.16 1.75
C VAL A 114 -1.40 17.89 2.60
N ILE A 115 -1.11 16.63 2.88
CA ILE A 115 -0.08 16.21 3.86
C ILE A 115 1.25 15.81 3.22
N GLY A 116 1.28 15.50 1.92
CA GLY A 116 2.47 14.99 1.23
C GLY A 116 3.50 16.05 0.84
N TRP A 117 3.14 17.35 0.87
CA TRP A 117 4.00 18.44 0.42
C TRP A 117 4.00 19.64 1.39
N PRO A 118 5.00 20.55 1.31
CA PRO A 118 4.97 21.82 2.00
C PRO A 118 3.70 22.63 1.67
N GLN A 119 3.20 23.41 2.63
CA GLN A 119 1.90 24.10 2.50
C GLN A 119 1.81 25.06 1.30
N ASP A 120 2.93 25.66 0.90
CA ASP A 120 3.05 26.58 -0.23
C ASP A 120 3.34 25.86 -1.57
N HIS A 121 3.51 24.54 -1.57
CA HIS A 121 3.74 23.77 -2.77
C HIS A 121 2.49 23.76 -3.68
N PRO A 122 2.63 23.88 -5.01
CA PRO A 122 1.49 23.90 -5.94
C PRO A 122 0.53 22.72 -5.76
N LYS A 123 1.06 21.51 -5.52
CA LYS A 123 0.25 20.30 -5.29
C LYS A 123 -0.56 20.37 -3.98
N SER A 124 -0.01 20.95 -2.90
CA SER A 124 -0.76 21.20 -1.67
C SER A 124 -1.85 22.25 -1.86
N VAL A 125 -1.56 23.33 -2.59
CA VAL A 125 -2.56 24.37 -2.89
C VAL A 125 -3.73 23.80 -3.69
N GLU A 126 -3.42 22.99 -4.70
CA GLU A 126 -4.41 22.25 -5.49
C GLU A 126 -5.25 21.31 -4.62
N ALA A 127 -4.59 20.46 -3.82
CA ALA A 127 -5.25 19.51 -2.93
C ALA A 127 -6.17 20.20 -1.90
N VAL A 128 -5.72 21.31 -1.30
CA VAL A 128 -6.53 22.10 -0.37
C VAL A 128 -7.77 22.67 -1.06
N ARG A 129 -7.63 23.15 -2.30
CA ARG A 129 -8.77 23.67 -3.07
C ARG A 129 -9.78 22.55 -3.37
N PHE A 130 -9.30 21.43 -3.88
CA PHE A 130 -10.14 20.26 -4.20
C PHE A 130 -10.87 19.74 -2.96
N LEU A 131 -10.15 19.55 -1.85
CA LEU A 131 -10.72 19.02 -0.62
C LEU A 131 -11.74 19.96 0.01
N LYS A 132 -11.54 21.30 -0.09
CA LYS A 132 -12.54 22.29 0.34
C LYS A 132 -13.84 22.21 -0.45
N GLU A 133 -13.78 21.87 -1.74
CA GLU A 133 -14.96 21.68 -2.58
C GLU A 133 -15.70 20.38 -2.22
N LYS A 134 -14.96 19.29 -2.02
CA LYS A 134 -15.56 17.95 -1.82
C LYS A 134 -15.99 17.64 -0.40
N ASN A 135 -15.32 18.21 0.61
CA ASN A 135 -15.62 17.98 2.00
C ASN A 135 -16.03 19.30 2.68
N PRO A 136 -17.31 19.51 3.03
CA PRO A 136 -17.78 20.78 3.62
C PRO A 136 -17.39 20.93 5.10
N ASN A 137 -16.89 19.88 5.75
CA ASN A 137 -16.57 19.92 7.18
C ASN A 137 -15.41 20.86 7.50
N LEU A 138 -15.41 21.44 8.70
CA LEU A 138 -14.27 22.23 9.20
C LEU A 138 -13.06 21.33 9.45
N ASP A 139 -13.29 20.22 10.16
CA ASP A 139 -12.34 19.12 10.25
C ASP A 139 -12.38 18.31 8.96
N LYS A 140 -11.34 18.45 8.14
CA LYS A 140 -11.22 17.76 6.86
C LYS A 140 -10.93 16.26 6.99
N ASN A 141 -10.75 15.73 8.20
CA ASN A 141 -10.72 14.29 8.46
C ASN A 141 -12.06 13.72 8.93
N SER A 142 -13.08 14.56 9.12
CA SER A 142 -14.42 14.10 9.43
C SER A 142 -15.16 13.63 8.17
N PRO A 143 -15.65 12.37 8.13
CA PRO A 143 -16.50 11.87 7.06
C PRO A 143 -17.99 12.17 7.29
N VAL A 144 -18.36 12.83 8.39
CA VAL A 144 -19.76 13.07 8.77
C VAL A 144 -20.45 13.90 7.69
N GLY A 145 -21.63 13.44 7.24
CA GLY A 145 -22.40 14.09 6.20
C GLY A 145 -21.98 13.78 4.76
N LEU A 146 -20.86 13.07 4.55
CA LEU A 146 -20.47 12.56 3.24
C LEU A 146 -21.17 11.24 2.93
N ASN A 147 -21.64 11.07 1.70
CA ASN A 147 -22.39 9.89 1.28
C ASN A 147 -21.48 8.87 0.60
N ASP A 148 -21.72 7.58 0.89
CA ASP A 148 -21.09 6.44 0.21
C ASP A 148 -19.58 6.61 -0.02
N LEU A 149 -19.16 6.64 -1.29
CA LEU A 149 -17.77 6.76 -1.70
C LEU A 149 -17.20 8.17 -1.53
N GLU A 150 -18.02 9.21 -1.37
CA GLU A 150 -17.53 10.57 -1.11
C GLU A 150 -16.85 10.68 0.25
N LYS A 151 -17.10 9.73 1.17
CA LYS A 151 -16.37 9.61 2.45
C LYS A 151 -14.86 9.48 2.27
N ARG A 152 -14.37 9.19 1.07
CA ARG A 152 -12.95 9.16 0.73
C ARG A 152 -12.27 10.52 0.70
N PHE A 153 -13.05 11.61 0.59
CA PHE A 153 -12.51 12.97 0.54
C PHE A 153 -12.14 13.47 1.94
N LEU A 154 -11.12 12.83 2.53
CA LEU A 154 -10.52 13.18 3.82
C LEU A 154 -9.09 13.68 3.62
N MET A 155 -8.63 14.55 4.52
CA MET A 155 -7.28 15.15 4.48
C MET A 155 -6.16 14.12 4.60
N ILE A 156 -6.40 13.00 5.28
CA ILE A 156 -5.47 11.87 5.38
C ILE A 156 -5.28 11.09 4.06
N ASN A 157 -6.11 11.35 3.05
CA ASN A 157 -6.01 10.69 1.74
C ASN A 157 -5.40 11.66 0.71
N GLY A 158 -5.23 11.17 -0.52
CA GLY A 158 -4.73 11.96 -1.64
C GLY A 158 -5.26 11.45 -2.97
N ALA A 159 -4.69 12.00 -4.05
CA ALA A 159 -4.94 11.64 -5.43
C ALA A 159 -3.62 11.43 -6.18
N ILE A 160 -3.68 10.68 -7.27
CA ILE A 160 -2.59 10.57 -8.25
C ILE A 160 -2.74 11.70 -9.26
N GLY A 161 -1.68 12.50 -9.46
CA GLY A 161 -1.69 13.64 -10.38
C GLY A 161 -1.63 13.22 -11.85
N ARG A 162 -1.96 14.16 -12.74
CA ARG A 162 -2.00 13.92 -14.19
C ARG A 162 -0.68 13.36 -14.75
N GLU A 163 0.46 13.91 -14.32
CA GLU A 163 1.77 13.47 -14.79
C GLU A 163 2.06 12.01 -14.40
N GLN A 164 1.66 11.61 -13.19
CA GLN A 164 1.82 10.24 -12.73
C GLN A 164 0.82 9.28 -13.42
N LEU A 165 -0.41 9.73 -13.73
CA LEU A 165 -1.36 8.96 -14.54
C LEU A 165 -0.85 8.70 -15.97
N GLU A 166 -0.27 9.74 -16.61
CA GLU A 166 0.33 9.62 -17.94
C GLU A 166 1.55 8.70 -17.94
N TRP A 167 2.39 8.81 -16.92
CA TRP A 167 3.50 7.88 -16.70
C TRP A 167 3.02 6.44 -16.50
N LEU A 168 1.99 6.22 -15.66
CA LEU A 168 1.42 4.90 -15.42
C LEU A 168 0.90 4.27 -16.71
N ASP A 169 0.15 5.01 -17.52
CA ASP A 169 -0.36 4.55 -18.80
C ASP A 169 0.79 4.09 -19.72
N GLN A 170 1.88 4.86 -19.79
CA GLN A 170 3.06 4.49 -20.58
C GLN A 170 3.80 3.26 -20.05
N VAL A 171 3.91 3.11 -18.72
CA VAL A 171 4.54 1.94 -18.09
C VAL A 171 3.72 0.67 -18.36
N LEU A 172 2.39 0.75 -18.27
CA LEU A 172 1.50 -0.39 -18.52
C LEU A 172 1.47 -0.78 -20.01
N GLN A 173 1.52 0.18 -20.92
CA GLN A 173 1.70 -0.09 -22.35
C GLN A 173 3.01 -0.83 -22.61
N ASN A 174 4.12 -0.34 -22.04
CA ASN A 174 5.43 -0.99 -22.20
C ASN A 174 5.42 -2.42 -21.62
N ALA A 175 4.86 -2.61 -20.43
CA ALA A 175 4.72 -3.93 -19.82
C ALA A 175 3.89 -4.89 -20.69
N THR A 176 2.85 -4.37 -21.35
CA THR A 176 2.04 -5.13 -22.31
C THR A 176 2.86 -5.58 -23.52
N ASP A 177 3.63 -4.67 -24.12
CA ASP A 177 4.49 -4.95 -25.27
C ASP A 177 5.57 -5.99 -24.93
N LEU A 178 6.09 -5.94 -23.70
CA LEU A 178 7.06 -6.90 -23.16
C LEU A 178 6.43 -8.19 -22.60
N LYS A 179 5.10 -8.34 -22.68
CA LYS A 179 4.34 -9.50 -22.16
C LYS A 179 4.59 -9.78 -20.67
N GLN A 180 4.75 -8.71 -19.90
CA GLN A 180 4.93 -8.79 -18.45
C GLN A 180 3.58 -8.83 -17.74
N LYS A 181 3.55 -9.46 -16.57
CA LYS A 181 2.49 -9.28 -15.57
C LYS A 181 2.88 -8.16 -14.61
N VAL A 182 1.90 -7.35 -14.21
CA VAL A 182 2.13 -6.17 -13.38
C VAL A 182 1.48 -6.34 -12.02
N ILE A 183 2.25 -6.01 -10.98
CA ILE A 183 1.80 -5.83 -9.60
C ILE A 183 1.88 -4.33 -9.30
N ILE A 184 0.73 -3.70 -9.02
CA ILE A 184 0.66 -2.32 -8.57
C ILE A 184 0.80 -2.29 -7.05
N CYS A 185 1.62 -1.38 -6.53
CA CYS A 185 1.78 -1.09 -5.11
C CYS A 185 1.37 0.36 -4.87
N CYS A 186 0.42 0.59 -3.97
CA CYS A 186 -0.02 1.94 -3.59
C CYS A 186 -0.41 1.93 -2.12
N HIS A 187 0.02 2.93 -1.34
CA HIS A 187 -0.38 3.01 0.07
C HIS A 187 -1.92 3.05 0.21
N LEU A 188 -2.56 3.94 -0.55
CA LEU A 188 -4.00 4.12 -0.57
C LEU A 188 -4.67 3.03 -1.43
N PRO A 189 -5.69 2.33 -0.90
CA PRO A 189 -6.48 1.36 -1.65
C PRO A 189 -7.11 1.94 -2.93
N LEU A 190 -7.18 1.09 -3.96
CA LEU A 190 -7.68 1.46 -5.30
C LEU A 190 -9.05 0.88 -5.63
N ASP A 191 -9.60 -0.03 -4.82
CA ASP A 191 -10.90 -0.64 -5.06
C ASP A 191 -11.80 -0.56 -3.81
N PRO A 192 -13.04 -0.07 -3.94
CA PRO A 192 -13.98 0.06 -2.82
C PRO A 192 -14.45 -1.28 -2.25
N GLY A 193 -14.26 -2.40 -2.93
CA GLY A 193 -14.55 -3.73 -2.41
C GLY A 193 -13.47 -4.25 -1.44
N ALA A 194 -12.25 -3.71 -1.52
CA ALA A 194 -11.13 -4.11 -0.66
C ALA A 194 -10.89 -3.17 0.53
N THR A 195 -11.67 -2.10 0.68
CA THR A 195 -11.45 -1.10 1.74
C THR A 195 -12.75 -0.45 2.22
N THR A 196 -12.70 0.29 3.33
CA THR A 196 -13.78 1.21 3.67
C THR A 196 -13.74 2.46 2.77
N PRO A 197 -14.89 3.10 2.50
CA PRO A 197 -14.91 4.32 1.69
C PRO A 197 -13.97 5.43 2.21
N GLY A 198 -13.77 5.52 3.54
CA GLY A 198 -12.93 6.54 4.15
C GLY A 198 -11.43 6.40 3.85
N ALA A 199 -10.97 5.20 3.45
CA ALA A 199 -9.58 4.93 3.14
C ALA A 199 -9.28 4.92 1.63
N LEU A 200 -10.28 5.09 0.77
CA LEU A 200 -10.11 5.01 -0.69
C LEU A 200 -9.34 6.23 -1.25
N LEU A 201 -8.52 6.02 -2.29
CA LEU A 201 -7.87 7.10 -3.03
C LEU A 201 -8.91 8.07 -3.62
N TRP A 202 -8.66 9.39 -3.57
CA TRP A 202 -9.62 10.41 -4.02
C TRP A 202 -10.08 10.21 -5.46
N ASN A 203 -9.14 10.00 -6.38
CA ASN A 203 -9.40 9.75 -7.80
C ASN A 203 -9.16 8.27 -8.18
N TYR A 204 -9.47 7.33 -7.28
CA TYR A 204 -9.34 5.89 -7.55
C TYR A 204 -9.98 5.48 -8.89
N ASN A 205 -11.09 6.11 -9.28
CA ASN A 205 -11.77 5.84 -10.53
C ASN A 205 -10.90 6.19 -11.74
N GLU A 206 -10.21 7.33 -11.75
CA GLU A 206 -9.33 7.73 -12.85
C GLU A 206 -8.11 6.79 -12.96
N VAL A 207 -7.55 6.39 -11.81
CA VAL A 207 -6.44 5.45 -11.76
C VAL A 207 -6.87 4.06 -12.26
N MET A 208 -8.03 3.60 -11.79
CA MET A 208 -8.58 2.31 -12.23
C MET A 208 -9.01 2.33 -13.69
N ASP A 209 -9.46 3.46 -14.23
CA ASP A 209 -9.75 3.62 -15.66
C ASP A 209 -8.48 3.46 -16.50
N VAL A 210 -7.31 3.91 -16.03
CA VAL A 210 -6.02 3.63 -16.69
C VAL A 210 -5.66 2.14 -16.55
N ILE A 211 -5.70 1.59 -15.33
CA ILE A 211 -5.34 0.19 -15.07
C ILE A 211 -6.18 -0.78 -15.92
N ARG A 212 -7.48 -0.55 -16.03
CA ARG A 212 -8.43 -1.44 -16.72
C ARG A 212 -8.29 -1.45 -18.24
N LYS A 213 -7.56 -0.49 -18.84
CA LYS A 213 -7.19 -0.55 -20.26
C LYS A 213 -6.26 -1.74 -20.55
N TYR A 214 -5.50 -2.20 -19.56
CA TYR A 214 -4.41 -3.15 -19.75
C TYR A 214 -4.68 -4.48 -19.05
N LYS A 215 -4.59 -5.59 -19.80
CA LYS A 215 -4.72 -6.96 -19.27
C LYS A 215 -3.48 -7.43 -18.50
N CYS A 216 -2.38 -6.69 -18.57
CA CYS A 216 -1.13 -7.06 -17.89
C CYS A 216 -1.19 -6.88 -16.37
N VAL A 217 -2.10 -6.03 -15.85
CA VAL A 217 -2.25 -5.81 -14.41
C VAL A 217 -3.01 -6.96 -13.77
N THR A 218 -2.39 -7.57 -12.76
CA THR A 218 -2.94 -8.77 -12.10
C THR A 218 -3.36 -8.51 -10.66
N VAL A 219 -2.59 -7.69 -9.94
CA VAL A 219 -2.80 -7.43 -8.51
C VAL A 219 -2.47 -5.98 -8.19
N CYS A 220 -3.30 -5.36 -7.35
CA CYS A 220 -3.01 -4.13 -6.63
C CYS A 220 -2.84 -4.44 -5.13
N LEU A 221 -1.70 -4.08 -4.56
CA LEU A 221 -1.36 -4.25 -3.15
C LEU A 221 -1.30 -2.87 -2.47
N GLY A 222 -1.79 -2.79 -1.23
CA GLY A 222 -1.76 -1.55 -0.46
C GLY A 222 -1.93 -1.70 1.05
N GLY A 223 -2.03 -0.56 1.75
CA GLY A 223 -2.15 -0.45 3.20
C GLY A 223 -3.28 0.51 3.60
N HIS A 224 -3.05 1.37 4.60
CA HIS A 224 -3.91 2.46 5.06
C HIS A 224 -5.23 2.04 5.74
N GLU A 225 -5.97 1.07 5.17
CA GLU A 225 -7.07 0.41 5.88
C GLU A 225 -6.50 -0.67 6.79
N HIS A 226 -6.29 -0.31 8.06
CA HIS A 226 -5.58 -1.13 9.03
C HIS A 226 -6.21 -2.52 9.29
N ARG A 227 -7.52 -2.67 9.04
CA ARG A 227 -8.21 -3.97 9.16
C ARG A 227 -7.89 -4.92 8.00
N GLY A 228 -7.27 -4.41 6.95
CA GLY A 228 -7.05 -5.09 5.69
C GLY A 228 -8.35 -5.33 4.92
N GLY A 229 -8.20 -5.80 3.69
CA GLY A 229 -9.33 -6.20 2.86
C GLY A 229 -8.87 -6.86 1.57
N TYR A 230 -9.82 -7.49 0.89
CA TYR A 230 -9.55 -8.21 -0.34
C TYR A 230 -10.80 -8.23 -1.23
N SER A 231 -10.61 -7.92 -2.51
CA SER A 231 -11.62 -8.05 -3.55
C SER A 231 -10.98 -8.47 -4.88
N VAL A 232 -11.82 -8.89 -5.82
CA VAL A 232 -11.47 -9.03 -7.23
C VAL A 232 -12.43 -8.15 -8.00
N ASP A 233 -11.91 -7.25 -8.82
CA ASP A 233 -12.75 -6.34 -9.58
C ASP A 233 -13.36 -7.02 -10.82
N SER A 234 -14.25 -6.30 -11.51
CA SER A 234 -14.94 -6.82 -12.69
C SER A 234 -14.03 -7.14 -13.88
N HIS A 235 -12.75 -6.76 -13.83
CA HIS A 235 -11.77 -7.00 -14.88
C HIS A 235 -10.80 -8.14 -14.52
N GLY A 236 -10.99 -8.77 -13.35
CA GLY A 236 -10.14 -9.85 -12.85
C GLY A 236 -8.90 -9.35 -12.10
N VAL A 237 -8.82 -8.05 -11.78
CA VAL A 237 -7.69 -7.51 -11.01
C VAL A 237 -7.96 -7.76 -9.52
N HIS A 238 -7.01 -8.42 -8.86
CA HIS A 238 -7.07 -8.63 -7.41
C HIS A 238 -6.66 -7.35 -6.69
N HIS A 239 -7.37 -7.00 -5.62
CA HIS A 239 -7.03 -5.89 -4.74
C HIS A 239 -6.84 -6.41 -3.34
N ARG A 240 -5.63 -6.29 -2.79
CA ARG A 240 -5.29 -6.76 -1.45
C ARG A 240 -4.68 -5.64 -0.62
N VAL A 241 -5.45 -5.19 0.36
CA VAL A 241 -5.01 -4.25 1.38
C VAL A 241 -4.55 -5.03 2.60
N VAL A 242 -3.30 -4.86 3.02
CA VAL A 242 -2.70 -5.64 4.10
C VAL A 242 -2.92 -4.99 5.47
N GLU A 243 -3.01 -5.83 6.50
CA GLU A 243 -3.29 -5.41 7.88
C GLU A 243 -2.12 -4.63 8.50
N ALA A 244 -2.43 -3.63 9.32
CA ALA A 244 -1.45 -2.70 9.89
C ALA A 244 -0.67 -3.30 11.07
N ALA A 245 0.65 -3.07 11.09
CA ALA A 245 1.51 -3.42 12.21
C ALA A 245 1.23 -2.59 13.48
N LEU A 246 0.79 -1.32 13.34
CA LEU A 246 0.49 -0.44 14.48
C LEU A 246 -0.59 -1.00 15.41
N GLU A 247 -1.58 -1.70 14.87
CA GLU A 247 -2.74 -2.18 15.64
C GLU A 247 -2.50 -3.59 16.22
N CYS A 248 -1.27 -4.09 16.16
CA CYS A 248 -0.90 -5.39 16.73
C CYS A 248 -0.70 -5.30 18.24
N PRO A 249 -1.53 -5.99 19.05
CA PRO A 249 -1.26 -6.07 20.48
C PRO A 249 0.05 -6.81 20.75
N PRO A 250 0.63 -6.66 21.95
CA PRO A 250 1.80 -7.42 22.35
C PRO A 250 1.61 -8.93 22.13
N ASN A 251 2.62 -9.57 21.52
CA ASN A 251 2.63 -10.99 21.11
C ASN A 251 1.76 -11.32 19.88
N SER A 252 1.41 -10.32 19.08
CA SER A 252 0.81 -10.51 17.75
C SER A 252 1.63 -9.77 16.71
N ASP A 253 1.57 -10.25 15.47
CA ASP A 253 2.21 -9.62 14.32
C ASP A 253 1.22 -9.28 13.19
N ALA A 254 1.69 -8.46 12.25
CA ALA A 254 1.06 -8.21 10.96
C ALA A 254 2.14 -7.92 9.93
N PHE A 255 2.69 -8.98 9.36
CA PHE A 255 3.60 -8.95 8.21
C PHE A 255 3.51 -10.28 7.47
N GLY A 256 4.05 -10.35 6.27
CA GLY A 256 4.03 -11.57 5.48
C GLY A 256 5.13 -11.59 4.44
N TYR A 257 5.03 -12.57 3.54
CA TYR A 257 5.79 -12.58 2.30
C TYR A 257 4.89 -13.04 1.16
N VAL A 258 5.27 -12.65 -0.04
CA VAL A 258 4.55 -12.94 -1.28
C VAL A 258 5.41 -13.86 -2.12
N ASP A 259 4.85 -14.98 -2.55
CA ASP A 259 5.41 -15.87 -3.56
C ASP A 259 4.71 -15.63 -4.91
N VAL A 260 5.48 -15.33 -5.94
CA VAL A 260 4.97 -15.02 -7.28
C VAL A 260 5.20 -16.19 -8.23
N TYR A 261 4.15 -16.61 -8.93
CA TYR A 261 4.17 -17.71 -9.92
C TYR A 261 3.63 -17.23 -11.27
N ASP A 262 3.63 -18.08 -12.29
CA ASP A 262 3.06 -17.69 -13.59
C ASP A 262 1.52 -17.54 -13.53
N GLU A 263 0.87 -18.37 -12.73
CA GLU A 263 -0.59 -18.55 -12.69
C GLU A 263 -1.25 -17.92 -11.45
N ARG A 264 -0.46 -17.50 -10.47
CA ARG A 264 -0.97 -16.93 -9.22
C ARG A 264 0.07 -16.09 -8.50
N ILE A 265 -0.40 -15.29 -7.56
CA ILE A 265 0.39 -14.72 -6.47
C ILE A 265 -0.16 -15.24 -5.14
N SER A 266 0.73 -15.63 -4.22
CA SER A 266 0.37 -16.16 -2.91
C SER A 266 0.95 -15.29 -1.81
N LEU A 267 0.11 -14.57 -1.09
CA LEU A 267 0.47 -13.90 0.16
C LEU A 267 0.40 -14.91 1.30
N VAL A 268 1.50 -15.10 2.01
CA VAL A 268 1.58 -15.86 3.25
C VAL A 268 1.75 -14.86 4.39
N GLY A 269 0.66 -14.64 5.13
CA GLY A 269 0.63 -13.68 6.24
C GLY A 269 0.92 -14.35 7.59
N THR A 270 1.36 -13.53 8.54
CA THR A 270 1.60 -13.89 9.94
C THR A 270 0.55 -13.23 10.82
N ASP A 271 -0.03 -14.01 11.74
CA ASP A 271 -1.04 -13.61 12.72
C ASP A 271 -2.22 -12.82 12.12
N ARG A 272 -2.26 -11.49 12.33
CA ARG A 272 -3.38 -10.66 11.85
C ARG A 272 -3.38 -10.53 10.33
N MET A 273 -2.21 -10.68 9.69
CA MET A 273 -2.13 -10.61 8.24
C MET A 273 -2.68 -11.89 7.61
N LYS A 274 -3.79 -11.78 6.87
CA LYS A 274 -4.41 -12.95 6.24
C LYS A 274 -3.65 -13.41 5.01
N SER A 275 -3.34 -14.69 4.97
CA SER A 275 -2.86 -15.36 3.75
C SER A 275 -3.93 -15.30 2.65
N THR A 276 -3.53 -15.02 1.43
CA THR A 276 -4.43 -14.82 0.28
C THR A 276 -3.82 -15.43 -0.97
N ALA A 277 -4.56 -16.29 -1.66
CA ALA A 277 -4.20 -16.79 -2.98
C ALA A 277 -4.93 -15.99 -4.05
N MET A 278 -4.19 -15.36 -4.95
CA MET A 278 -4.68 -14.54 -6.06
C MET A 278 -4.37 -15.27 -7.36
N VAL A 279 -5.33 -16.07 -7.83
CA VAL A 279 -5.17 -16.94 -9.01
C VAL A 279 -5.68 -16.18 -10.23
N PHE A 280 -4.84 -16.08 -11.27
CA PHE A 280 -5.19 -15.33 -12.46
C PHE A 280 -6.13 -16.13 -13.35
N ASP A 281 -7.13 -15.47 -13.90
CA ASP A 281 -7.95 -16.05 -14.95
C ASP A 281 -7.11 -16.23 -16.22
N SER A 282 -7.09 -17.47 -16.73
CA SER A 282 -6.43 -17.88 -17.97
C SER A 282 -7.07 -17.32 -19.23
#